data_AF-A0A7Z9IHA3-F1
#
_entry.id   AF-A0A7Z9IHA3-F1
#
_cell.length_a   1.000
_cell.length_b   1.000
_cell.length_c   1.000
_cell.angle_alpha   90.00
_cell.angle_beta   90.00
_cell.angle_gamma   90.00
#
_symmetry.space_group_name_H-M   'P 1'
#
loop_
_entity.id
_entity.type
_entity.pdbx_description
1 polymer ?
#
loop_
_entity_poly.entity_id
_entity_poly.type
_entity_poly.pdbx_seq_one_letter_code
_entity_poly.pdbx_strand_id
1 'polypeptide(L)'
;MVRFFALLALFISICTDYSGANELTFSDTNVAIHAVRSWIEDGLHVPEEYHSQLPEDTSACIILRHHGQLLGVGVSSNSKQPLIDAATSAFAEANSNSSFSQLSPEFKELASSSISIELELGSKPIPSPHKNFKRFAKRIEKGINGVAVRRMEKWGVRMPAAMRLSPRRTISSVLASICLNVGVHPSVAVSGNLSTTEDVTLYIIPTITGFQKNTGDEIKLLIRGDELVSQIQNKSELEELAQRLATHLIACIRESGSVIGGYQPETDSLS
;
A
#
# COMPACT_ATOMS: atom_id res chain seq x y z
N MET A 1 0.93 6.21 50.09
CA MET A 1 0.63 7.13 48.98
C MET A 1 1.79 7.27 47.98
N VAL A 2 3.05 7.41 48.44
CA VAL A 2 4.24 7.56 47.56
C VAL A 2 4.52 6.34 46.65
N ARG A 3 4.25 5.11 47.11
CA ARG A 3 4.45 3.88 46.32
C ARG A 3 3.49 3.72 45.13
N PHE A 4 2.32 4.37 45.16
CA PHE A 4 1.31 4.26 44.08
C PHE A 4 1.67 5.18 42.90
N PHE A 5 2.26 6.35 43.18
CA PHE A 5 2.75 7.29 42.17
C PHE A 5 3.99 6.77 41.43
N ALA A 6 4.90 6.06 42.12
CA ALA A 6 6.06 5.43 41.48
C ALA A 6 5.66 4.32 40.49
N LEU A 7 4.62 3.53 40.82
CA LEU A 7 4.07 2.50 39.94
C LEU A 7 3.34 3.10 38.73
N LEU A 8 2.63 4.21 38.90
CA LEU A 8 1.95 4.91 37.82
C LEU A 8 2.94 5.57 36.85
N ALA A 9 4.02 6.18 37.36
CA ALA A 9 5.08 6.77 36.54
C ALA A 9 5.86 5.70 35.75
N LEU A 10 6.11 4.54 36.36
CA LEU A 10 6.74 3.40 35.67
C LEU A 10 5.83 2.84 34.56
N PHE A 11 4.52 2.73 34.82
CA PHE A 11 3.54 2.30 33.80
C PHE A 11 3.44 3.30 32.64
N ILE A 12 3.42 4.60 32.92
CA ILE A 12 3.38 5.63 31.87
C ILE A 12 4.68 5.60 31.05
N SER A 13 5.85 5.46 31.67
CA SER A 13 7.14 5.38 30.96
C SER A 13 7.26 4.12 30.09
N ILE A 14 6.80 2.96 30.59
CA ILE A 14 6.79 1.70 29.82
C ILE A 14 5.77 1.78 28.66
N CYS A 15 4.65 2.49 28.85
CA CYS A 15 3.67 2.69 27.78
C CYS A 15 4.14 3.70 26.72
N THR A 16 4.93 4.72 27.07
CA THR A 16 5.47 5.69 26.11
C THR A 16 6.67 5.16 25.34
N ASP A 17 7.52 4.33 25.96
CA ASP A 17 8.69 3.75 25.28
C ASP A 17 8.29 2.66 24.26
N TYR A 18 7.13 2.01 24.44
CA TYR A 18 6.63 0.99 23.51
C TYR A 18 5.80 1.56 22.35
N SER A 19 5.30 2.80 22.46
CA SER A 19 4.44 3.41 21.43
C SER A 19 5.18 4.31 20.43
N GLY A 20 6.39 4.78 20.75
CA GLY A 20 7.09 5.77 19.92
C GLY A 20 8.20 5.24 19.00
N ALA A 21 8.72 4.04 19.24
CA ALA A 21 10.02 3.66 18.66
C ALA A 21 9.98 3.05 17.25
N ASN A 22 8.81 2.66 16.73
CA ASN A 22 8.68 1.93 15.45
C ASN A 22 7.49 2.39 14.59
N GLU A 23 6.94 3.57 14.86
CA GLU A 23 5.87 4.11 14.02
C GLU A 23 6.49 4.74 12.77
N LEU A 24 6.11 4.22 11.60
CA LEU A 24 6.62 4.72 10.32
C LEU A 24 6.10 6.13 10.09
N THR A 25 6.97 7.00 9.59
CA THR A 25 6.73 8.43 9.41
C THR A 25 6.73 8.81 7.93
N PHE A 26 6.27 10.03 7.64
CA PHE A 26 6.36 10.59 6.30
C PHE A 26 7.81 10.66 5.79
N SER A 27 8.77 10.88 6.70
CA SER A 27 10.20 10.88 6.37
C SER A 27 10.64 9.53 5.81
N ASP A 28 10.15 8.42 6.38
CA ASP A 28 10.48 7.07 5.92
C ASP A 28 9.94 6.82 4.50
N THR A 29 8.71 7.25 4.23
CA THR A 29 8.14 7.16 2.87
C THR A 29 8.88 8.04 1.88
N ASN A 30 9.32 9.24 2.28
CA ASN A 30 10.07 10.13 1.40
C ASN A 30 11.42 9.54 1.01
N VAL A 31 12.18 9.04 1.99
CA VAL A 31 13.47 8.39 1.74
C VAL A 31 13.30 7.17 0.82
N ALA A 32 12.27 6.36 1.07
CA ALA A 32 11.99 5.18 0.25
C ALA A 32 11.58 5.55 -1.18
N ILE A 33 10.74 6.58 -1.37
CA ILE A 33 10.33 7.05 -2.70
C ILE A 33 11.51 7.64 -3.46
N HIS A 34 12.37 8.43 -2.81
CA HIS A 34 13.58 8.95 -3.44
C HIS A 34 14.52 7.84 -3.90
N ALA A 35 14.69 6.78 -3.09
CA ALA A 35 15.47 5.62 -3.49
C ALA A 35 14.84 4.93 -4.71
N VAL A 36 13.55 4.59 -4.66
CA VAL A 36 12.84 3.96 -5.80
C VAL A 36 12.87 4.83 -7.04
N ARG A 37 12.76 6.15 -6.91
CA ARG A 37 12.87 7.09 -8.03
C ARG A 37 14.24 7.01 -8.70
N SER A 38 15.32 7.04 -7.92
CA SER A 38 16.68 6.92 -8.48
C SER A 38 16.86 5.60 -9.24
N TRP A 39 16.23 4.52 -8.80
CA TRP A 39 16.28 3.21 -9.46
C TRP A 39 15.46 3.16 -10.75
N ILE A 40 14.36 3.92 -10.83
CA ILE A 40 13.59 4.08 -12.07
C ILE A 40 14.39 4.88 -13.10
N GLU A 41 15.08 5.93 -12.66
CA GLU A 41 15.95 6.77 -13.48
C GLU A 41 17.18 5.98 -13.97
N ASP A 42 17.68 5.04 -13.18
CA ASP A 42 18.71 4.06 -13.56
C ASP A 42 18.15 2.84 -14.32
N GLY A 43 17.08 3.04 -15.10
CA GLY A 43 16.55 2.01 -16.00
C GLY A 43 15.77 0.88 -15.33
N LEU A 44 15.02 1.17 -14.27
CA LEU A 44 14.24 0.19 -13.48
C LEU A 44 15.14 -0.90 -12.86
N HIS A 45 16.28 -0.49 -12.31
CA HIS A 45 17.29 -1.37 -11.72
C HIS A 45 17.47 -1.08 -10.24
N VAL A 46 17.41 -2.13 -9.40
CA VAL A 46 17.71 -2.00 -7.96
C VAL A 46 19.22 -2.25 -7.75
N PRO A 47 19.96 -1.32 -7.14
CA PRO A 47 21.40 -1.46 -6.92
C PRO A 47 21.73 -2.54 -5.90
N GLU A 48 22.85 -3.24 -6.12
CA GLU A 48 23.27 -4.39 -5.30
C GLU A 48 23.63 -4.01 -3.85
N GLU A 49 24.13 -2.79 -3.63
CA GLU A 49 24.67 -2.34 -2.32
C GLU A 49 23.67 -1.49 -1.50
N TYR A 50 22.38 -1.49 -1.84
CA TYR A 50 21.42 -0.69 -1.08
C TYR A 50 21.11 -1.29 0.29
N HIS A 51 21.36 -0.49 1.33
CA HIS A 51 20.97 -0.81 2.70
C HIS A 51 19.81 0.08 3.12
N SER A 52 18.62 -0.53 3.22
CA SER A 52 17.43 0.12 3.72
C SER A 52 17.63 0.57 5.17
N GLN A 53 17.26 1.83 5.44
CA GLN A 53 17.21 2.36 6.81
C GLN A 53 15.88 2.03 7.51
N LEU A 54 14.93 1.43 6.79
CA LEU A 54 13.63 1.02 7.36
C LEU A 54 13.80 -0.11 8.38
N PRO A 55 12.95 -0.18 9.42
CA PRO A 55 12.93 -1.28 10.37
C PRO A 55 12.79 -2.66 9.71
N GLU A 56 13.44 -3.69 10.27
CA GLU A 56 13.46 -5.05 9.69
C GLU A 56 12.07 -5.69 9.54
N ASP A 57 11.09 -5.31 10.37
CA ASP A 57 9.72 -5.81 10.32
C ASP A 57 8.79 -5.02 9.38
N THR A 58 9.37 -4.10 8.60
CA THR A 58 8.62 -3.30 7.61
C THR A 58 8.13 -4.20 6.48
N SER A 59 6.90 -3.96 6.02
CA SER A 59 6.40 -4.46 4.74
C SER A 59 6.40 -3.32 3.73
N ALA A 60 6.61 -3.61 2.45
CA ALA A 60 6.59 -2.61 1.39
C ALA A 60 5.67 -3.04 0.25
N CYS A 61 4.92 -2.09 -0.30
CA CYS A 61 4.19 -2.23 -1.54
C CYS A 61 4.53 -1.05 -2.45
N ILE A 62 4.89 -1.34 -3.70
CA ILE A 62 5.20 -0.35 -4.73
C ILE A 62 4.24 -0.59 -5.88
N ILE A 63 3.57 0.47 -6.32
CA ILE A 63 2.74 0.50 -7.51
C ILE A 63 3.30 1.57 -8.44
N LEU A 64 3.61 1.15 -9.66
CA LEU A 64 4.11 2.02 -10.72
C LEU A 64 3.02 2.25 -11.75
N ARG A 65 2.82 3.51 -12.13
CA ARG A 65 1.90 3.86 -13.22
C ARG A 65 2.52 4.86 -14.15
N HIS A 66 2.09 4.83 -15.41
CA HIS A 66 2.45 5.83 -16.40
C HIS A 66 1.15 6.31 -17.05
N HIS A 67 0.86 7.62 -16.96
CA HIS A 67 -0.42 8.21 -17.37
C HIS A 67 -1.65 7.44 -16.86
N GLY A 68 -1.62 7.02 -15.59
CA GLY A 68 -2.70 6.25 -14.93
C GLY A 68 -2.75 4.76 -15.28
N GLN A 69 -2.06 4.30 -16.33
CA GLN A 69 -1.95 2.88 -16.68
C GLN A 69 -1.02 2.18 -15.68
N LEU A 70 -1.46 1.03 -15.17
CA LEU A 70 -0.62 0.20 -14.29
C LEU A 70 0.56 -0.39 -15.09
N LEU A 71 1.78 -0.10 -14.63
CA LEU A 71 3.00 -0.66 -15.21
C LEU A 71 3.47 -1.89 -14.45
N GLY A 72 3.50 -1.83 -13.11
CA GLY A 72 3.97 -2.93 -12.29
C GLY A 72 3.61 -2.78 -10.81
N VAL A 73 3.55 -3.92 -10.12
CA VAL A 73 3.21 -4.01 -8.70
C VAL A 73 4.19 -4.93 -8.00
N GLY A 74 4.74 -4.46 -6.89
CA GLY A 74 5.57 -5.24 -6.00
C GLY A 74 5.04 -5.21 -4.59
N VAL A 75 5.07 -6.36 -3.91
CA VAL A 75 4.74 -6.46 -2.48
C VAL A 75 5.76 -7.37 -1.83
N SER A 76 6.41 -6.89 -0.77
CA SER A 76 7.27 -7.71 0.08
C SER A 76 6.95 -7.51 1.55
N SER A 77 7.05 -8.59 2.31
CA SER A 77 6.78 -8.63 3.74
C SER A 77 7.59 -9.78 4.33
N ASN A 78 8.01 -9.66 5.59
CA ASN A 78 8.81 -10.70 6.27
C ASN A 78 10.12 -11.01 5.51
N SER A 79 10.74 -9.96 4.99
CA SER A 79 12.04 -9.98 4.32
C SER A 79 13.03 -9.10 5.08
N LYS A 80 14.32 -9.39 4.97
CA LYS A 80 15.38 -8.51 5.47
C LYS A 80 15.49 -7.21 4.69
N GLN A 81 14.99 -7.18 3.45
CA GLN A 81 15.08 -6.04 2.55
C GLN A 81 13.75 -5.84 1.78
N PRO A 82 12.65 -5.50 2.49
CA PRO A 82 11.31 -5.45 1.91
C PRO A 82 11.20 -4.45 0.75
N LEU A 83 11.89 -3.30 0.85
CA LEU A 83 11.85 -2.28 -0.21
C LEU A 83 12.49 -2.78 -1.52
N ILE A 84 13.64 -3.45 -1.41
CA ILE A 84 14.37 -4.01 -2.57
C ILE A 84 13.52 -5.09 -3.25
N ASP A 85 12.98 -6.02 -2.48
CA ASP A 85 12.18 -7.13 -3.01
C ASP A 85 10.90 -6.63 -3.70
N ALA A 86 10.24 -5.64 -3.09
CA ALA A 86 9.07 -5.00 -3.68
C ALA A 86 9.45 -4.26 -4.98
N ALA A 87 10.53 -3.48 -4.98
CA ALA A 87 10.97 -2.76 -6.18
C ALA A 87 11.36 -3.71 -7.30
N THR A 88 12.14 -4.76 -6.98
CA THR A 88 12.54 -5.81 -7.93
C THR A 88 11.32 -6.44 -8.59
N SER A 89 10.29 -6.76 -7.82
CA SER A 89 9.05 -7.34 -8.34
C SER A 89 8.28 -6.35 -9.23
N ALA A 90 8.13 -5.09 -8.79
CA ALA A 90 7.44 -4.05 -9.54
C ALA A 90 8.15 -3.73 -10.87
N PHE A 91 9.50 -3.69 -10.86
CA PHE A 91 10.32 -3.44 -12.04
C PHE A 91 10.32 -4.62 -13.00
N ALA A 92 10.32 -5.86 -12.51
CA ALA A 92 10.17 -7.03 -13.36
C ALA A 92 8.83 -7.02 -14.12
N GLU A 93 7.74 -6.64 -13.46
CA GLU A 93 6.44 -6.48 -14.11
C GLU A 93 6.43 -5.32 -15.11
N ALA A 94 6.99 -4.16 -14.73
CA ALA A 94 7.09 -3.00 -15.62
C ALA A 94 7.94 -3.28 -16.88
N ASN A 95 9.08 -3.98 -16.73
CA ASN A 95 9.93 -4.39 -17.85
C ASN A 95 9.26 -5.44 -18.75
N SER A 96 8.32 -6.22 -18.20
CA SER A 96 7.53 -7.18 -18.98
C SER A 96 6.30 -6.55 -19.65
N ASN A 97 5.94 -5.32 -19.27
CA ASN A 97 4.78 -4.61 -19.82
C ASN A 97 5.08 -4.13 -21.24
N SER A 98 4.35 -4.64 -22.23
CA SER A 98 4.56 -4.34 -23.66
C SER A 98 4.47 -2.85 -23.98
N SER A 99 3.66 -2.09 -23.24
CA SER A 99 3.48 -0.64 -23.45
C SER A 99 4.75 0.14 -23.12
N PHE A 100 5.59 -0.38 -22.22
CA PHE A 100 6.83 0.25 -21.78
C PHE A 100 8.06 -0.40 -22.43
N SER A 101 8.08 -1.73 -22.53
CA SER A 101 9.25 -2.48 -23.00
C SER A 101 9.60 -2.23 -24.47
N GLN A 102 8.60 -1.92 -25.29
CA GLN A 102 8.73 -1.66 -26.74
C GLN A 102 9.17 -0.24 -27.08
N LEU A 103 9.24 0.68 -26.09
CA LEU A 103 9.67 2.05 -26.31
C LEU A 103 11.14 2.11 -26.73
N SER A 104 11.49 3.07 -27.58
CA SER A 104 12.91 3.37 -27.89
C SER A 104 13.62 3.88 -26.63
N PRO A 105 14.97 3.81 -26.57
CA PRO A 105 15.71 4.32 -25.40
C PRO A 105 15.37 5.76 -25.02
N GLU A 106 15.24 6.65 -26.02
CA GLU A 106 14.86 8.05 -25.84
C GLU A 106 13.47 8.20 -25.19
N PHE A 107 12.49 7.40 -25.64
CA PHE A 107 11.15 7.41 -25.05
C PHE A 107 11.09 6.72 -23.69
N LYS A 108 11.99 5.78 -23.40
CA LYS A 108 12.10 5.16 -22.07
C LYS A 108 12.60 6.15 -21.03
N GLU A 109 13.58 6.97 -21.37
CA GLU A 109 14.07 8.03 -20.48
C GLU A 109 12.97 9.04 -20.15
N LEU A 110 12.23 9.49 -21.18
CA LEU A 110 11.07 10.37 -21.02
C LEU A 110 9.95 9.71 -20.22
N ALA A 111 9.63 8.45 -20.51
CA ALA A 111 8.61 7.69 -19.77
C ALA A 111 9.02 7.50 -18.31
N SER A 112 10.27 7.15 -18.00
CA SER A 112 10.78 6.99 -16.64
C SER A 112 10.56 8.22 -15.77
N SER A 113 10.75 9.42 -16.34
CA SER A 113 10.51 10.68 -15.63
C SER A 113 9.04 10.95 -15.28
N SER A 114 8.11 10.31 -16.00
CA SER A 114 6.65 10.46 -15.82
C SER A 114 5.99 9.22 -15.20
N ILE A 115 6.77 8.22 -14.79
CA ILE A 115 6.25 7.12 -13.98
C ILE A 115 5.88 7.67 -12.61
N SER A 116 4.62 7.56 -12.22
CA SER A 116 4.19 7.82 -10.85
C SER A 116 4.51 6.65 -9.94
N ILE A 117 4.98 6.95 -8.73
CA ILE A 117 5.27 5.99 -7.67
C ILE A 117 4.22 6.16 -6.57
N GLU A 118 3.47 5.11 -6.30
CA GLU A 118 2.72 4.95 -5.06
C GLU A 118 3.47 3.92 -4.20
N LEU A 119 3.93 4.35 -3.03
CA LEU A 119 4.73 3.52 -2.13
C LEU A 119 4.04 3.46 -0.77
N GLU A 120 3.71 2.25 -0.34
CA GLU A 120 3.06 1.96 0.93
C GLU A 120 3.97 1.13 1.81
N LEU A 121 4.27 1.65 3.00
CA LEU A 121 5.04 0.96 4.02
C LEU A 121 4.11 0.48 5.14
N GLY A 122 4.30 -0.76 5.56
CA GLY A 122 3.58 -1.37 6.68
C GLY A 122 4.47 -1.48 7.90
N SER A 123 4.01 -0.96 9.04
CA SER A 123 4.69 -1.09 10.33
C SER A 123 4.51 -2.49 10.92
N LYS A 124 5.09 -2.70 12.10
CA LYS A 124 4.94 -3.92 12.90
C LYS A 124 3.49 -4.43 12.95
N PRO A 125 3.24 -5.71 12.59
CA PRO A 125 1.90 -6.28 12.64
C PRO A 125 1.33 -6.36 14.07
N ILE A 126 0.09 -5.92 14.24
CA ILE A 126 -0.65 -5.94 15.52
C ILE A 126 -1.55 -7.19 15.56
N PRO A 127 -1.32 -8.14 16.48
CA PRO A 127 -2.13 -9.36 16.55
C PRO A 127 -3.56 -9.06 16.99
N SER A 128 -4.52 -9.73 16.37
CA SER A 128 -5.92 -9.65 16.74
C SER A 128 -6.35 -10.87 17.56
N PRO A 129 -7.11 -10.67 18.65
CA PRO A 129 -7.66 -11.78 19.44
C PRO A 129 -8.80 -12.50 18.71
N HIS A 130 -9.29 -11.97 17.58
CA HIS A 130 -10.43 -12.55 16.87
C HIS A 130 -9.97 -13.60 15.85
N LYS A 131 -10.63 -14.75 15.90
CA LYS A 131 -10.44 -15.88 14.95
C LYS A 131 -11.57 -15.98 13.91
N ASN A 132 -12.64 -15.19 14.08
CA ASN A 132 -13.74 -15.09 13.12
C ASN A 132 -13.50 -13.91 12.15
N PHE A 133 -13.53 -14.17 10.84
CA PHE A 133 -13.20 -13.18 9.82
C PHE A 133 -14.18 -12.01 9.76
N LYS A 134 -15.48 -12.25 10.01
CA LYS A 134 -16.47 -11.17 10.01
C LYS A 134 -16.26 -10.21 11.17
N ARG A 135 -15.95 -10.73 12.36
CA ARG A 135 -15.62 -9.92 13.55
C ARG A 135 -14.29 -9.19 13.37
N PHE A 136 -13.27 -9.86 12.84
CA PHE A 136 -11.99 -9.25 12.53
C PHE A 136 -12.17 -8.10 11.52
N ALA A 137 -12.90 -8.34 10.42
CA ALA A 137 -13.10 -7.34 9.36
C ALA A 137 -13.77 -6.05 9.83
N LYS A 138 -14.58 -6.07 10.91
CA LYS A 138 -15.18 -4.87 11.50
C LYS A 138 -14.16 -3.92 12.15
N ARG A 139 -12.95 -4.41 12.43
CA ARG A 139 -11.85 -3.61 13.02
C ARG A 139 -10.88 -3.07 11.97
N ILE A 140 -11.05 -3.45 10.71
CA ILE A 140 -10.20 -3.00 9.61
C ILE A 140 -10.79 -1.74 9.01
N GLU A 141 -10.02 -0.67 9.05
CA GLU A 141 -10.30 0.53 8.27
C GLU A 141 -9.90 0.29 6.82
N LYS A 142 -10.91 0.15 5.95
CA LYS A 142 -10.69 -0.12 4.53
C LYS A 142 -9.87 0.99 3.89
N GLY A 143 -8.88 0.59 3.11
CA GLY A 143 -7.95 1.52 2.45
C GLY A 143 -6.88 2.10 3.37
N ILE A 144 -6.92 1.83 4.68
CA ILE A 144 -5.97 2.35 5.67
C ILE A 144 -5.17 1.22 6.31
N ASN A 145 -5.80 0.09 6.67
CA ASN A 145 -5.06 -0.99 7.31
C ASN A 145 -4.79 -2.15 6.36
N GLY A 146 -3.54 -2.61 6.38
CA GLY A 146 -3.17 -3.91 5.85
C GLY A 146 -3.67 -5.04 6.73
N VAL A 147 -3.73 -6.24 6.15
CA VAL A 147 -4.10 -7.46 6.86
C VAL A 147 -3.04 -8.52 6.65
N ALA A 148 -2.78 -9.29 7.69
CA ALA A 148 -1.89 -10.44 7.58
C ALA A 148 -2.41 -11.66 8.33
N VAL A 149 -1.97 -12.82 7.87
CA VAL A 149 -2.18 -14.10 8.52
C VAL A 149 -0.82 -14.75 8.71
N ARG A 150 -0.55 -15.19 9.93
CA ARG A 150 0.61 -16.04 10.22
C ARG A 150 0.13 -17.43 10.57
N ARG A 151 0.75 -18.46 10.00
CA ARG A 151 0.64 -19.85 10.45
C ARG A 151 2.03 -20.41 10.66
N MET A 152 2.40 -20.74 11.89
CA MET A 152 3.78 -21.07 12.26
C MET A 152 4.74 -19.96 11.78
N GLU A 153 5.76 -20.29 10.98
CA GLU A 153 6.71 -19.33 10.39
C GLU A 153 6.22 -18.72 9.07
N LYS A 154 5.07 -19.17 8.54
CA LYS A 154 4.56 -18.68 7.25
C LYS A 154 3.70 -17.45 7.44
N TRP A 155 4.08 -16.38 6.75
CA TRP A 155 3.32 -15.15 6.68
C TRP A 155 2.67 -14.98 5.32
N GLY A 156 1.46 -14.43 5.34
CA GLY A 156 0.85 -13.87 4.15
C GLY A 156 0.29 -12.49 4.49
N VAL A 157 0.64 -11.52 3.66
CA VAL A 157 0.32 -10.10 3.87
C VAL A 157 -0.44 -9.55 2.66
N ARG A 158 -1.39 -8.67 2.92
CA ARG A 158 -2.05 -7.85 1.90
C ARG A 158 -2.14 -6.40 2.39
N MET A 159 -1.46 -5.55 1.64
CA MET A 159 -1.37 -4.11 1.87
C MET A 159 -2.57 -3.39 1.20
N PRO A 160 -3.10 -2.28 1.77
CA PRO A 160 -4.25 -1.57 1.20
C PRO A 160 -4.11 -1.20 -0.27
N ALA A 161 -2.94 -0.68 -0.68
CA ALA A 161 -2.66 -0.31 -2.06
C ALA A 161 -2.86 -1.49 -3.02
N ALA A 162 -2.29 -2.66 -2.71
CA ALA A 162 -2.50 -3.87 -3.50
C ALA A 162 -3.95 -4.37 -3.47
N MET A 163 -4.66 -4.22 -2.33
CA MET A 163 -6.08 -4.60 -2.25
C MET A 163 -6.97 -3.72 -3.13
N ARG A 164 -6.64 -2.43 -3.32
CA ARG A 164 -7.39 -1.51 -4.19
C ARG A 164 -7.42 -1.96 -5.65
N LEU A 165 -6.38 -2.66 -6.10
CA LEU A 165 -6.32 -3.21 -7.46
C LEU A 165 -7.33 -4.34 -7.70
N SER A 166 -7.95 -4.88 -6.64
CA SER A 166 -8.99 -5.92 -6.70
C SER A 166 -10.24 -5.50 -5.89
N PRO A 167 -10.94 -4.42 -6.29
CA PRO A 167 -11.89 -3.70 -5.42
C PRO A 167 -13.14 -4.50 -5.05
N ARG A 168 -13.43 -5.61 -5.74
CA ARG A 168 -14.60 -6.46 -5.48
C ARG A 168 -14.40 -7.43 -4.32
N ARG A 169 -13.20 -7.57 -3.76
CA ARG A 169 -12.91 -8.52 -2.69
C ARG A 169 -13.25 -7.93 -1.31
N THR A 170 -14.00 -8.68 -0.52
CA THR A 170 -14.23 -8.37 0.90
C THR A 170 -13.01 -8.72 1.73
N ILE A 171 -12.80 -8.06 2.88
CA ILE A 171 -11.72 -8.41 3.81
C ILE A 171 -11.78 -9.89 4.20
N SER A 172 -12.97 -10.46 4.43
CA SER A 172 -13.10 -11.89 4.73
C SER A 172 -12.62 -12.79 3.58
N SER A 173 -12.90 -12.43 2.33
CA SER A 173 -12.38 -13.18 1.17
C SER A 173 -10.87 -13.02 0.99
N VAL A 174 -10.32 -11.85 1.33
CA VAL A 174 -8.88 -11.62 1.36
C VAL A 174 -8.23 -12.51 2.40
N LEU A 175 -8.74 -12.52 3.64
CA LEU A 175 -8.25 -13.38 4.72
C LEU A 175 -8.31 -14.87 4.38
N ALA A 176 -9.40 -15.33 3.76
CA ALA A 176 -9.51 -16.72 3.30
C ALA A 176 -8.42 -17.05 2.28
N SER A 177 -8.17 -16.17 1.31
CA SER A 177 -7.09 -16.34 0.32
C SER A 177 -5.71 -16.38 0.98
N ILE A 178 -5.45 -15.52 1.96
CA ILE A 178 -4.17 -15.53 2.68
C ILE A 178 -4.02 -16.83 3.48
N CYS A 179 -5.08 -17.27 4.18
CA CYS A 179 -5.10 -18.51 4.95
C CYS A 179 -4.73 -19.72 4.07
N LEU A 180 -5.31 -19.82 2.87
CA LEU A 180 -4.96 -20.87 1.91
C LEU A 180 -3.47 -20.82 1.55
N ASN A 181 -2.94 -19.62 1.27
CA ASN A 181 -1.53 -19.46 0.88
C ASN A 181 -0.55 -19.84 2.00
N VAL A 182 -0.90 -19.63 3.26
CA VAL A 182 -0.08 -20.06 4.42
C VAL A 182 -0.33 -21.52 4.83
N GLY A 183 -1.17 -22.25 4.09
CA GLY A 183 -1.41 -23.68 4.25
C GLY A 183 -2.50 -24.05 5.26
N VAL A 184 -3.46 -23.16 5.53
CA VAL A 184 -4.69 -23.52 6.25
C VAL A 184 -5.55 -24.40 5.36
N HIS A 185 -6.16 -25.44 5.94
CA HIS A 185 -7.03 -26.34 5.20
C HIS A 185 -8.21 -25.59 4.54
N PRO A 186 -8.58 -25.87 3.28
CA PRO A 186 -9.60 -25.09 2.57
C PRO A 186 -10.96 -25.01 3.26
N SER A 187 -11.43 -26.10 3.87
CA SER A 187 -12.71 -26.10 4.59
C SER A 187 -12.72 -25.10 5.76
N VAL A 188 -11.59 -24.95 6.44
CA VAL A 188 -11.43 -24.01 7.56
C VAL A 188 -11.33 -22.59 7.03
N ALA A 189 -10.48 -22.34 6.03
CA ALA A 189 -10.28 -21.02 5.45
C ALA A 189 -11.59 -20.43 4.88
N VAL A 190 -12.39 -21.26 4.21
CA VAL A 190 -13.68 -20.85 3.63
C VAL A 190 -14.77 -20.67 4.69
N SER A 191 -14.73 -21.42 5.80
CA SER A 191 -15.69 -21.26 6.90
C SER A 191 -15.65 -19.87 7.55
N GLY A 192 -14.52 -19.17 7.44
CA GLY A 192 -14.28 -17.87 8.06
C GLY A 192 -14.20 -17.91 9.59
N ASN A 193 -14.07 -19.11 10.18
CA ASN A 193 -13.95 -19.35 11.61
C ASN A 193 -12.72 -20.24 11.87
N LEU A 194 -11.63 -19.62 12.29
CA LEU A 194 -10.43 -20.37 12.69
C LEU A 194 -10.65 -21.00 14.07
N SER A 195 -10.13 -22.20 14.27
CA SER A 195 -10.16 -22.85 15.58
C SER A 195 -9.22 -22.14 16.56
N THR A 196 -9.51 -22.22 17.86
CA THR A 196 -8.57 -21.79 18.90
C THR A 196 -7.37 -22.72 19.02
N THR A 197 -7.49 -23.98 18.56
CA THR A 197 -6.41 -24.98 18.54
C THR A 197 -5.49 -24.84 17.33
N GLU A 198 -5.90 -24.07 16.32
CA GLU A 198 -5.07 -23.80 15.15
C GLU A 198 -4.08 -22.67 15.45
N ASP A 199 -2.81 -22.94 15.16
CA ASP A 199 -1.72 -21.96 15.22
C ASP A 199 -1.78 -21.00 14.02
N VAL A 200 -2.87 -20.23 13.95
CA VAL A 200 -3.14 -19.25 12.91
C VAL A 200 -3.51 -17.92 13.56
N THR A 201 -2.71 -16.89 13.38
CA THR A 201 -2.96 -15.56 13.98
C THR A 201 -3.29 -14.56 12.88
N LEU A 202 -4.33 -13.76 13.11
CA LEU A 202 -4.72 -12.65 12.24
C LEU A 202 -4.09 -11.36 12.76
N TYR A 203 -3.60 -10.51 11.86
CA TYR A 203 -2.94 -9.25 12.21
C TYR A 203 -3.50 -8.08 11.42
N ILE A 204 -3.57 -6.94 12.07
CA ILE A 204 -3.76 -5.63 11.45
C ILE A 204 -2.37 -5.03 11.23
N ILE A 205 -2.12 -4.50 10.04
CA ILE A 205 -0.86 -3.82 9.73
C ILE A 205 -1.18 -2.33 9.56
N PRO A 206 -0.70 -1.46 10.47
CA PRO A 206 -0.71 -0.02 10.24
C PRO A 206 0.13 0.31 9.01
N THR A 207 -0.35 1.19 8.14
CA THR A 207 0.37 1.57 6.94
C THR A 207 0.44 3.07 6.77
N ILE A 208 1.49 3.52 6.11
CA ILE A 208 1.66 4.88 5.63
C ILE A 208 1.94 4.82 4.13
N THR A 209 1.31 5.70 3.35
CA THR A 209 1.40 5.68 1.90
C THR A 209 1.88 7.03 1.40
N GLY A 210 2.99 7.04 0.69
CA GLY A 210 3.49 8.19 -0.06
C GLY A 210 3.18 8.05 -1.55
N PHE A 211 3.10 9.18 -2.24
CA PHE A 211 2.89 9.25 -3.68
C PHE A 211 3.72 10.35 -4.31
N GLN A 212 4.30 10.05 -5.46
CA GLN A 212 4.98 11.01 -6.31
C GLN A 212 4.51 10.84 -7.75
N LYS A 213 3.99 11.91 -8.37
CA LYS A 213 3.45 11.86 -9.74
C LYS A 213 4.56 11.75 -10.79
N ASN A 214 5.53 12.66 -10.78
CA ASN A 214 6.66 12.66 -11.72
C ASN A 214 8.00 12.83 -10.98
N THR A 215 9.12 12.65 -11.70
CA THR A 215 10.44 13.06 -11.23
C THR A 215 10.42 14.53 -10.81
N GLY A 216 10.95 14.82 -9.62
CA GLY A 216 11.06 16.18 -9.08
C GLY A 216 9.78 16.76 -8.47
N ASP A 217 8.62 16.11 -8.65
CA ASP A 217 7.39 16.53 -7.99
C ASP A 217 7.47 16.31 -6.48
N GLU A 218 6.71 17.14 -5.75
CA GLU A 218 6.50 16.98 -4.31
C GLU A 218 5.89 15.61 -4.00
N ILE A 219 6.46 14.93 -3.01
CA ILE A 219 5.92 13.68 -2.49
C ILE A 219 4.79 14.02 -1.51
N LYS A 220 3.65 13.38 -1.66
CA LYS A 220 2.46 13.60 -0.82
C LYS A 220 2.08 12.35 -0.06
N LEU A 221 1.42 12.52 1.07
CA LEU A 221 0.76 11.41 1.76
C LEU A 221 -0.59 11.10 1.12
N LEU A 222 -0.89 9.81 0.99
CA LEU A 222 -2.21 9.32 0.61
C LEU A 222 -2.99 8.81 1.82
N ILE A 223 -4.29 9.07 1.84
CA ILE A 223 -5.25 8.40 2.72
C ILE A 223 -6.21 7.61 1.85
N ARG A 224 -6.31 6.31 2.08
CA ARG A 224 -7.18 5.41 1.29
C ARG A 224 -6.87 5.35 -0.21
N GLY A 225 -5.68 5.82 -0.62
CA GLY A 225 -5.26 5.85 -2.02
C GLY A 225 -5.63 7.14 -2.73
N ASP A 226 -6.30 8.04 -2.02
CA ASP A 226 -6.54 9.40 -2.46
C ASP A 226 -5.46 10.30 -1.85
N GLU A 227 -5.02 11.32 -2.59
CA GLU A 227 -4.16 12.35 -2.01
C GLU A 227 -4.85 12.96 -0.81
N LEU A 228 -4.10 13.23 0.26
CA LEU A 228 -4.58 14.12 1.30
C LEU A 228 -4.78 15.49 0.65
N VAL A 229 -5.98 15.73 0.11
CA VAL A 229 -6.31 17.03 -0.47
C VAL A 229 -6.12 18.03 0.64
N SER A 230 -5.14 18.92 0.47
CA SER A 230 -4.93 20.08 1.32
C SER A 230 -6.25 20.85 1.33
N GLN A 231 -7.04 20.62 2.38
CA GLN A 231 -8.37 21.18 2.65
C GLN A 231 -9.05 21.81 1.43
N ILE A 232 -9.95 21.08 0.77
CA ILE A 232 -10.93 21.74 -0.11
C ILE A 232 -11.65 22.76 0.76
N GLN A 233 -11.34 24.05 0.56
CA GLN A 233 -11.72 25.10 1.51
C GLN A 233 -13.18 25.51 1.34
N ASN A 234 -13.82 25.17 0.22
CA ASN A 234 -15.21 25.52 -0.03
C ASN A 234 -16.02 24.39 -0.69
N LYS A 235 -17.32 24.39 -0.39
CA LYS A 235 -18.30 23.41 -0.88
C LYS A 235 -18.43 23.42 -2.41
N SER A 236 -18.20 24.57 -3.05
CA SER A 236 -18.36 24.77 -4.50
C SER A 236 -17.32 23.99 -5.30
N GLU A 237 -16.06 24.00 -4.87
CA GLU A 237 -14.97 23.24 -5.50
C GLU A 237 -15.20 21.73 -5.41
N LEU A 238 -15.81 21.27 -4.31
CA LEU A 238 -16.15 19.87 -4.10
C LEU A 238 -17.31 19.42 -4.99
N GLU A 239 -18.32 20.28 -5.17
CA GLU A 239 -19.44 20.05 -6.09
C GLU A 239 -18.97 20.06 -7.56
N GLU A 240 -18.06 20.96 -7.92
CA GLU A 240 -17.48 21.03 -9.27
C GLU A 240 -16.61 19.81 -9.58
N LEU A 241 -15.75 19.39 -8.64
CA LEU A 241 -14.97 18.16 -8.76
C LEU A 241 -15.87 16.93 -8.89
N ALA A 242 -16.93 16.84 -8.07
CA ALA A 242 -17.88 15.74 -8.15
C ALA A 242 -18.61 15.70 -9.50
N GLN A 243 -19.00 16.86 -10.03
CA GLN A 243 -19.66 16.97 -11.33
C GLN A 243 -18.72 16.57 -12.48
N ARG A 244 -17.45 16.96 -12.41
CA ARG A 244 -16.42 16.58 -13.39
C ARG A 244 -16.13 15.08 -13.35
N LEU A 245 -15.96 14.50 -12.17
CA LEU A 245 -15.81 13.06 -11.99
C LEU A 245 -17.02 12.29 -12.52
N ALA A 246 -18.24 12.74 -12.21
CA ALA A 246 -19.46 12.13 -12.71
C ALA A 246 -19.53 12.19 -14.24
N THR A 247 -19.22 13.34 -14.84
CA THR A 247 -19.22 13.54 -16.29
C THR A 247 -18.20 12.63 -16.98
N HIS A 248 -16.98 12.56 -16.43
CA HIS A 248 -15.92 11.69 -16.93
C HIS A 248 -16.31 10.21 -16.83
N LEU A 249 -16.83 9.76 -15.68
CA LEU A 249 -17.29 8.38 -15.51
C LEU A 249 -18.44 8.03 -16.47
N ILE A 250 -19.38 8.94 -16.70
CA ILE A 250 -20.48 8.76 -17.67
C ILE A 250 -19.92 8.65 -19.10
N ALA A 251 -18.93 9.46 -19.46
CA ALA A 251 -18.27 9.38 -20.76
C ALA A 251 -17.57 8.02 -20.95
N CYS A 252 -16.82 7.56 -19.96
CA CYS A 252 -16.14 6.26 -20.00
C CYS A 252 -17.13 5.08 -20.12
N ILE A 253 -18.30 5.16 -19.46
CA ILE A 253 -19.35 4.13 -19.55
C ILE A 253 -19.95 4.08 -20.97
N ARG A 254 -20.09 5.22 -21.64
CA ARG A 254 -20.72 5.31 -22.97
C ARG A 254 -19.83 4.76 -24.10
N GLU A 255 -18.51 4.82 -23.96
CA GLU A 255 -17.60 4.39 -25.02
C GLU A 255 -17.19 2.91 -24.93
N SER A 256 -17.28 2.27 -23.76
CA SER A 256 -16.67 0.94 -23.58
C SER A 256 -17.50 -0.10 -22.81
N GLY A 257 -18.68 0.25 -22.28
CA GLY A 257 -19.56 -0.71 -21.57
C GLY A 257 -18.95 -1.36 -20.31
N SER A 258 -17.71 -1.01 -19.94
CA SER A 258 -17.04 -1.42 -18.71
C SER A 258 -16.05 -0.34 -18.28
N VAL A 259 -16.07 0.07 -17.01
CA VAL A 259 -15.15 1.07 -16.47
C VAL A 259 -13.76 0.47 -16.34
N ILE A 260 -12.94 0.63 -17.38
CA ILE A 260 -11.50 0.39 -17.36
C ILE A 260 -10.84 1.62 -17.97
N GLY A 261 -10.51 2.61 -17.15
CA GLY A 261 -9.80 3.81 -17.56
C GLY A 261 -9.44 4.64 -16.33
N GLY A 262 -8.15 4.90 -16.15
CA GLY A 262 -7.65 5.79 -15.09
C GLY A 262 -7.88 7.26 -15.48
N TYR A 263 -8.22 8.09 -14.50
CA TYR A 263 -8.37 9.53 -14.68
C TYR A 263 -7.01 10.17 -15.05
N GLN A 264 -6.99 10.96 -16.14
CA GLN A 264 -5.81 11.66 -16.66
C GLN A 264 -5.98 13.19 -16.57
N PRO A 265 -5.61 13.81 -15.43
CA PRO A 265 -5.82 15.23 -15.18
C PRO A 265 -5.03 16.18 -16.12
N GLU A 266 -4.05 15.68 -16.88
CA GLU A 266 -3.33 16.48 -17.88
C GLU A 266 -4.15 16.86 -19.12
N THR A 267 -5.35 16.27 -19.29
CA THR A 267 -6.24 16.60 -20.42
C THR A 267 -7.20 17.75 -20.13
N ASP A 268 -7.25 18.23 -18.88
CA ASP A 268 -8.10 19.35 -18.50
C ASP A 268 -7.34 20.68 -18.68
N SER A 269 -7.62 21.39 -19.77
CA SER A 269 -7.22 22.80 -19.91
C SER A 269 -8.26 23.70 -19.26
N LEU A 270 -7.79 24.54 -18.32
CA LEU A 270 -8.59 25.63 -17.75
C LEU A 270 -8.77 26.72 -18.82
N SER A 271 -10.00 26.90 -19.30
CA SER A 271 -10.44 28.06 -20.06
C SER A 271 -11.50 28.81 -19.28
#